data_AF-A0A2M7AAV2-F1
#
_entry.id   AF-A0A2M7AAV2-F1
#
_cell.length_a   1.000
_cell.length_b   1.000
_cell.length_c   1.000
_cell.angle_alpha   90.00
_cell.angle_beta   90.00
_cell.angle_gamma   90.00
#
_symmetry.space_group_name_H-M   'P 1'
#
loop_
_entity.id
_entity.type
_entity.pdbx_description
1 polymer ?
#
loop_
_entity_poly.entity_id
_entity_poly.type
_entity_poly.pdbx_seq_one_letter_code
_entity_poly.pdbx_strand_id
1 'polypeptide(L)'
;MQLPEDAVDTLGDGGGDRHYAVVVAGVWIGACILLRLTIPHIVFPSVFWSTVVATIVFMALSLGMVYSATRIETRVGAELVALGILVAGFLLFDAIGADAASELCLVLGGIAFGKILSRLLRDANMILPVAVVAGIVDIWGVNLGGPVAQMVEKTPQLFHKMTAQIPSFSTGVAGSPKYIALIGVGDFAFLALFFASLSRFGLNAVRASWLSGLTLCTGMLLVTLAPVGIALPGLPFMVVGILLANRGRFRYTREEKVALAYGGAALILLLGLASLGMHNMR
;
A
#
# COMPACT_ATOMS: atom_id res chain seq x y z
N MET A 1 -18.46 -10.80 40.14
CA MET A 1 -17.60 -11.95 39.77
C MET A 1 -16.42 -11.37 39.01
N GLN A 2 -15.40 -10.92 39.75
CA GLN A 2 -14.15 -10.41 39.19
C GLN A 2 -13.33 -11.61 38.74
N LEU A 3 -12.91 -11.62 37.47
CA LEU A 3 -11.93 -12.59 36.99
C LEU A 3 -10.57 -12.24 37.62
N PRO A 4 -9.75 -13.25 37.99
CA PRO A 4 -8.45 -13.02 38.60
C PRO A 4 -7.51 -12.34 37.60
N GLU A 5 -6.87 -11.25 38.04
CA GLU A 5 -5.89 -10.46 37.27
C GLU A 5 -4.55 -11.19 37.05
N ASP A 6 -4.39 -12.38 37.63
CA ASP A 6 -3.10 -13.06 37.75
C ASP A 6 -2.83 -14.08 36.62
N ALA A 7 -3.70 -14.14 35.59
CA ALA A 7 -3.59 -15.09 34.47
C ALA A 7 -3.13 -14.46 33.14
N VAL A 8 -2.74 -13.17 33.14
CA VAL A 8 -2.28 -12.44 31.94
C VAL A 8 -0.76 -12.18 31.98
N ASP A 9 -0.03 -12.86 32.87
CA ASP A 9 1.42 -12.71 33.03
C ASP A 9 2.25 -13.89 32.51
N THR A 10 1.68 -14.74 31.64
CA THR A 10 2.49 -15.47 30.67
C THR A 10 2.77 -14.58 29.46
N LEU A 11 3.48 -13.49 29.73
CA LEU A 11 4.28 -12.71 28.78
C LEU A 11 5.36 -13.65 28.24
N GLY A 12 4.95 -14.48 27.29
CA GLY A 12 5.86 -15.26 26.46
C GLY A 12 6.84 -14.31 25.80
N ASP A 13 8.12 -14.58 26.02
CA ASP A 13 9.31 -13.99 25.42
C ASP A 13 9.04 -13.21 24.13
N GLY A 14 8.85 -11.89 24.25
CA GLY A 14 8.66 -10.97 23.11
C GLY A 14 9.85 -10.95 22.14
N GLY A 15 10.97 -11.60 22.48
CA GLY A 15 12.06 -11.87 21.56
C GLY A 15 11.66 -12.82 20.43
N GLY A 16 10.94 -13.90 20.74
CA GLY A 16 10.57 -14.94 19.78
C GLY A 16 9.71 -14.41 18.63
N ASP A 17 8.68 -13.63 18.98
CA ASP A 17 7.77 -13.01 18.00
C ASP A 17 8.49 -12.01 17.09
N ARG A 18 9.46 -11.27 17.64
CA ARG A 18 10.25 -10.30 16.87
C ARG A 18 11.19 -10.97 15.88
N HIS A 19 11.91 -12.01 16.32
CA HIS A 19 12.79 -12.78 15.43
C HIS A 19 11.99 -13.43 14.31
N TYR A 20 10.83 -14.01 14.63
CA TYR A 20 9.92 -14.58 13.63
C TYR A 20 9.46 -13.53 12.61
N ALA A 21 9.02 -12.35 13.06
CA ALA A 21 8.57 -11.28 12.15
C ALA A 21 9.67 -10.81 11.18
N VAL A 22 10.92 -10.69 11.66
CA VAL A 22 12.07 -10.31 10.83
C VAL A 22 12.37 -11.38 9.78
N VAL A 23 12.40 -12.66 10.18
CA VAL A 23 12.64 -13.77 9.26
C VAL A 23 11.55 -13.82 8.19
N VAL A 24 10.28 -13.73 8.59
CA VAL A 24 9.15 -13.76 7.65
C VAL A 24 9.21 -12.56 6.69
N ALA A 25 9.49 -11.35 7.16
CA ALA A 25 9.67 -10.19 6.29
C ALA A 25 10.83 -10.39 5.30
N GLY A 26 11.95 -10.95 5.77
CA GLY A 26 13.09 -11.32 4.92
C GLY A 26 12.74 -12.33 3.84
N VAL A 27 11.93 -13.34 4.17
CA VAL A 27 11.42 -14.33 3.20
C VAL A 27 10.56 -13.67 2.13
N TRP A 28 9.65 -12.77 2.49
CA TRP A 28 8.83 -12.05 1.50
C TRP A 28 9.67 -11.15 0.59
N ILE A 29 10.64 -10.42 1.16
CA ILE A 29 11.56 -9.58 0.37
C ILE A 29 12.38 -10.46 -0.59
N GLY A 30 12.94 -11.56 -0.09
CA GLY A 30 13.67 -12.53 -0.91
C GLY A 30 12.80 -13.11 -2.03
N ALA A 31 11.55 -13.44 -1.73
CA ALA A 31 10.59 -13.92 -2.72
C ALA A 31 10.22 -12.85 -3.77
N CYS A 32 10.09 -11.58 -3.40
CA CYS A 32 9.91 -10.47 -4.34
C CYS A 32 11.11 -10.32 -5.29
N ILE A 33 12.33 -10.41 -4.76
CA ILE A 33 13.57 -10.35 -5.56
C ILE A 33 13.63 -11.55 -6.51
N LEU A 34 13.41 -12.76 -5.98
CA LEU A 34 13.45 -13.98 -6.76
C LEU A 34 12.38 -13.98 -7.86
N LEU A 35 11.17 -13.50 -7.56
CA LEU A 35 10.12 -13.32 -8.57
C LEU A 35 10.61 -12.40 -9.70
N ARG A 36 11.17 -11.23 -9.37
CA ARG A 36 11.66 -10.28 -10.39
C ARG A 36 12.76 -10.87 -11.26
N LEU A 37 13.67 -11.65 -10.68
CA LEU A 37 14.74 -12.32 -11.41
C LEU A 37 14.23 -13.46 -12.30
N THR A 38 13.17 -14.15 -11.87
CA THR A 38 12.64 -15.35 -12.57
C THR A 38 11.58 -15.02 -13.61
N ILE A 39 10.81 -13.94 -13.45
CA ILE A 39 9.72 -13.56 -14.37
C ILE A 39 10.14 -13.53 -15.86
N PRO A 40 11.28 -12.94 -16.26
CA PRO A 40 11.68 -12.92 -17.67
C PRO A 40 11.84 -14.30 -18.30
N HIS A 41 12.06 -15.33 -17.46
CA HIS A 41 12.30 -16.70 -17.89
C HIS A 41 11.04 -17.57 -17.90
N ILE A 42 9.93 -17.08 -17.32
CA ILE A 42 8.67 -17.82 -17.26
C ILE A 42 7.79 -17.38 -18.42
N VAL A 43 7.44 -18.34 -19.28
CA VAL A 43 6.58 -18.11 -20.45
C VAL A 43 5.18 -18.63 -20.18
N PHE A 44 4.18 -17.78 -20.36
CA PHE A 44 2.77 -18.14 -20.24
C PHE A 44 2.11 -18.34 -21.61
N PRO A 45 1.11 -19.23 -21.71
CA PRO A 45 0.44 -19.54 -22.98
C PRO A 45 -0.46 -18.41 -23.51
N SER A 46 -0.82 -17.44 -22.67
CA SER A 46 -1.65 -16.31 -23.07
C SER A 46 -1.39 -15.07 -22.22
N VAL A 47 -1.65 -13.89 -22.78
CA VAL A 47 -1.60 -12.61 -22.06
C VAL A 47 -2.56 -12.62 -20.87
N PHE A 48 -3.76 -13.18 -21.03
CA PHE A 48 -4.76 -13.29 -19.96
C PHE A 48 -4.19 -14.00 -18.72
N TRP A 49 -3.64 -15.20 -18.90
CA TRP A 49 -3.07 -15.98 -17.79
C TRP A 49 -1.82 -15.32 -17.19
N SER A 50 -0.97 -14.72 -18.03
CA SER A 50 0.17 -13.92 -17.56
C SER A 50 -0.30 -12.80 -16.63
N THR A 51 -1.29 -12.01 -17.06
CA THR A 51 -1.87 -10.92 -16.28
C THR A 51 -2.47 -11.41 -14.96
N VAL A 52 -3.35 -12.41 -15.01
CA VAL A 52 -4.03 -12.92 -13.82
C VAL A 52 -3.03 -13.44 -12.78
N VAL A 53 -2.09 -14.29 -13.20
CA VAL A 53 -1.12 -14.89 -12.28
C VAL A 53 -0.15 -13.83 -11.75
N ALA A 54 0.34 -12.93 -12.60
CA ALA A 54 1.28 -11.89 -12.19
C ALA A 54 0.64 -10.97 -11.15
N THR A 55 -0.61 -10.54 -11.39
CA THR A 55 -1.34 -9.71 -10.44
C THR A 55 -1.54 -10.42 -9.10
N ILE A 56 -2.01 -11.68 -9.10
CA ILE A 56 -2.26 -12.42 -7.86
C ILE A 56 -0.97 -12.63 -7.07
N VAL A 57 0.09 -13.12 -7.73
CA VAL A 57 1.37 -13.43 -7.09
C VAL A 57 2.02 -12.14 -6.57
N PHE A 58 2.08 -11.09 -7.38
CA PHE A 58 2.66 -9.81 -6.98
C PHE A 58 1.89 -9.19 -5.81
N MET A 59 0.56 -9.21 -5.86
CA MET A 59 -0.26 -8.65 -4.79
C MET A 59 -0.09 -9.42 -3.47
N ALA A 60 -0.06 -10.76 -3.54
CA ALA A 60 0.19 -11.61 -2.37
C ALA A 60 1.57 -11.35 -1.76
N LEU A 61 2.62 -11.28 -2.58
CA LEU A 61 3.98 -10.98 -2.13
C LEU A 61 4.08 -9.57 -1.53
N SER A 62 3.50 -8.57 -2.20
CA SER A 62 3.52 -7.18 -1.75
C SER A 62 2.79 -7.01 -0.42
N LEU A 63 1.59 -7.58 -0.28
CA LEU A 63 0.84 -7.54 0.97
C LEU A 63 1.52 -8.31 2.08
N GLY A 64 2.04 -9.51 1.78
CA GLY A 64 2.80 -10.32 2.73
C GLY A 64 4.03 -9.58 3.24
N MET A 65 4.77 -8.92 2.35
CA MET A 65 5.91 -8.08 2.68
C MET A 65 5.52 -6.91 3.58
N VAL A 66 4.53 -6.10 3.19
CA VAL A 66 4.11 -4.92 3.98
C VAL A 66 3.54 -5.34 5.34
N TYR A 67 2.66 -6.34 5.36
CA TYR A 67 2.09 -6.88 6.58
C TYR A 67 3.19 -7.39 7.54
N SER A 68 4.16 -8.16 7.05
CA SER A 68 5.22 -8.70 7.89
C SER A 68 6.18 -7.60 8.38
N ALA A 69 6.55 -6.66 7.52
CA ALA A 69 7.45 -5.55 7.86
C ALA A 69 6.83 -4.58 8.90
N THR A 70 5.51 -4.40 8.88
CA THR A 70 4.81 -3.55 9.85
C THR A 70 4.70 -4.17 11.23
N ARG A 71 4.79 -5.49 11.36
CA ARG A 71 4.83 -6.20 12.66
C ARG A 71 6.17 -6.08 13.39
N ILE A 72 7.23 -5.67 12.71
CA ILE A 72 8.54 -5.49 13.35
C ILE A 72 8.47 -4.24 14.23
N GLU A 73 8.47 -4.41 15.54
CA GLU A 73 8.49 -3.29 16.47
C GLU A 73 9.84 -2.59 16.45
N THR A 74 9.83 -1.31 16.08
CA THR A 74 11.02 -0.47 15.98
C THR A 74 10.80 0.85 16.69
N ARG A 75 11.89 1.41 17.24
CA ARG A 75 11.88 2.77 17.80
C ARG A 75 11.79 3.79 16.65
N VAL A 76 11.15 4.94 16.89
CA VAL A 76 10.99 6.01 15.90
C VAL A 76 12.34 6.41 15.28
N GLY A 77 13.38 6.59 16.11
CA GLY A 77 14.71 6.95 15.64
C GLY A 77 15.31 5.90 14.70
N ALA A 78 15.10 4.61 14.97
CA ALA A 78 15.57 3.54 14.10
C ALA A 78 14.84 3.54 12.75
N GLU A 79 13.54 3.84 12.74
CA GLU A 79 12.76 3.96 11.49
C GLU A 79 13.15 5.19 10.67
N LEU A 80 13.45 6.32 11.31
CA LEU A 80 13.95 7.51 10.62
C LEU A 80 15.32 7.27 9.99
N VAL A 81 16.21 6.59 10.71
CA VAL A 81 17.52 6.18 10.17
C VAL A 81 17.34 5.20 9.01
N ALA A 82 16.48 4.19 9.16
CA ALA A 82 16.18 3.24 8.09
C ALA A 82 15.60 3.96 6.86
N LEU A 83 14.67 4.90 7.04
CA LEU A 83 14.11 5.70 5.96
C LEU A 83 15.20 6.51 5.25
N GLY A 84 16.09 7.17 6.00
CA GLY A 84 17.22 7.90 5.44
C GLY A 84 18.15 7.02 4.60
N ILE A 85 18.48 5.83 5.11
CA ILE A 85 19.29 4.83 4.37
C ILE A 85 18.58 4.38 3.10
N LEU A 86 17.27 4.12 3.16
CA LEU A 86 16.49 3.65 2.02
C LEU A 86 16.33 4.72 0.94
N VAL A 87 16.16 5.99 1.32
CA VAL A 87 16.14 7.12 0.38
C VAL A 87 17.52 7.31 -0.27
N ALA A 88 18.60 7.27 0.53
CA ALA A 88 19.96 7.34 -0.01
C ALA A 88 20.26 6.17 -0.96
N GLY A 89 19.85 4.95 -0.59
CA GLY A 89 19.96 3.76 -1.42
C GLY A 89 19.18 3.87 -2.72
N PHE A 90 17.94 4.37 -2.68
CA PHE A 90 17.14 4.63 -3.88
C PHE A 90 17.88 5.57 -4.84
N LEU A 91 18.38 6.72 -4.35
CA LEU A 91 19.11 7.68 -5.18
C LEU A 91 20.41 7.10 -5.74
N LEU A 92 21.15 6.34 -4.93
CA LEU A 92 22.41 5.71 -5.36
C LEU A 92 22.17 4.64 -6.44
N PHE A 93 21.21 3.74 -6.22
CA PHE A 93 20.90 2.66 -7.16
C PHE A 93 20.28 3.17 -8.45
N ASP A 94 19.44 4.21 -8.39
CA ASP A 94 18.92 4.91 -9.58
C ASP A 94 20.07 5.54 -10.39
N ALA A 95 21.05 6.17 -9.72
CA ALA A 95 22.19 6.81 -10.39
C ALA A 95 23.10 5.82 -11.15
N ILE A 96 23.18 4.56 -10.70
CA ILE A 96 23.99 3.52 -11.36
C ILE A 96 23.18 2.59 -12.28
N GLY A 97 21.88 2.87 -12.49
CA GLY A 97 21.01 2.06 -13.36
C GLY A 97 20.62 0.70 -12.78
N ALA A 98 20.61 0.55 -11.45
CA ALA A 98 20.22 -0.68 -10.76
C ALA A 98 18.72 -0.66 -10.40
N ASP A 99 17.86 -0.65 -11.42
CA ASP A 99 16.40 -0.41 -11.31
C ASP A 99 15.69 -1.30 -10.26
N ALA A 100 16.01 -2.60 -10.23
CA ALA A 100 15.38 -3.51 -9.26
C ALA A 100 15.74 -3.17 -7.81
N ALA A 101 16.97 -2.73 -7.56
CA ALA A 101 17.44 -2.34 -6.23
C ALA A 101 16.88 -0.98 -5.83
N SER A 102 16.82 -0.01 -6.76
CA SER A 102 16.22 1.30 -6.49
C SER A 102 14.72 1.15 -6.18
N GLU A 103 13.96 0.39 -6.97
CA GLU A 103 12.54 0.12 -6.70
C GLU A 103 12.32 -0.56 -5.34
N LEU A 104 13.17 -1.52 -4.97
CA LEU A 104 13.08 -2.17 -3.65
C LEU A 104 13.33 -1.16 -2.52
N CYS A 105 14.34 -0.30 -2.65
CA CYS A 105 14.60 0.78 -1.71
C CYS A 105 13.41 1.75 -1.61
N LEU A 106 12.78 2.09 -2.73
CA LEU A 106 11.60 2.95 -2.78
C LEU A 106 10.42 2.32 -2.04
N VAL A 107 10.12 1.05 -2.31
CA VAL A 107 9.02 0.32 -1.66
C VAL A 107 9.25 0.19 -0.16
N LEU A 108 10.44 -0.26 0.26
CA LEU A 108 10.80 -0.37 1.67
C LEU A 108 10.79 1.01 2.35
N GLY A 109 11.21 2.07 1.65
CA GLY A 109 11.14 3.45 2.12
C GLY A 109 9.70 3.90 2.35
N GLY A 110 8.80 3.61 1.40
CA GLY A 110 7.37 3.82 1.55
C GLY A 110 6.80 3.10 2.79
N ILE A 111 7.19 1.84 3.01
CA ILE A 111 6.77 1.07 4.18
C ILE A 111 7.28 1.72 5.48
N ALA A 112 8.56 2.08 5.55
CA ALA A 112 9.13 2.74 6.72
C ALA A 112 8.44 4.08 7.01
N PHE A 113 8.18 4.87 5.97
CA PHE A 113 7.44 6.12 6.08
C PHE A 113 6.01 5.92 6.58
N GLY A 114 5.28 4.96 6.03
CA GLY A 114 3.94 4.61 6.49
C GLY A 114 3.89 4.16 7.95
N LYS A 115 4.88 3.37 8.39
CA LYS A 115 5.02 2.99 9.81
C LYS A 115 5.23 4.21 10.70
N ILE A 116 6.07 5.16 10.30
CA ILE A 116 6.27 6.41 11.04
C ILE A 116 4.95 7.19 11.14
N LEU A 117 4.25 7.36 10.01
CA LEU A 117 2.96 8.04 9.96
C LEU A 117 1.90 7.38 10.84
N SER A 118 1.93 6.05 10.98
CA SER A 118 0.99 5.34 11.86
C SER A 118 1.02 5.87 13.28
N ARG A 119 2.17 6.37 13.75
CA ARG A 119 2.30 6.93 15.09
C ARG A 119 1.49 8.20 15.32
N LEU A 120 1.16 8.93 14.25
CA LEU A 120 0.33 10.13 14.33
C LEU A 120 -1.13 9.80 14.69
N LEU A 121 -1.60 8.58 14.38
CA LEU A 121 -2.91 8.15 14.81
C LEU A 121 -2.86 7.92 16.33
N ARG A 122 -3.82 8.50 17.06
CA ARG A 122 -3.86 8.38 18.52
C ARG A 122 -4.84 7.30 18.99
N ASP A 123 -5.84 7.01 18.18
CA ASP A 123 -6.89 6.04 18.48
C ASP A 123 -7.25 5.20 17.25
N ALA A 124 -7.73 3.98 17.47
CA ALA A 124 -8.28 3.09 16.45
C ALA A 124 -9.40 3.75 15.63
N ASN A 125 -10.25 4.55 16.28
CA ASN A 125 -11.34 5.26 15.62
C ASN A 125 -10.84 6.30 14.59
N MET A 126 -9.58 6.74 14.65
CA MET A 126 -8.99 7.62 13.63
C MET A 126 -8.68 6.90 12.30
N ILE A 127 -8.68 5.56 12.27
CA ILE A 127 -8.40 4.81 11.05
C ILE A 127 -9.46 5.08 9.98
N LEU A 128 -10.75 5.06 10.33
CA LEU A 128 -11.83 5.30 9.37
C LEU A 128 -11.74 6.69 8.70
N PRO A 129 -11.67 7.82 9.43
CA PRO A 129 -11.58 9.12 8.77
C PRO A 129 -10.33 9.22 7.90
N VAL A 130 -9.17 8.72 8.38
CA VAL A 130 -7.94 8.72 7.58
C VAL A 130 -8.08 7.86 6.33
N ALA A 131 -8.75 6.71 6.42
CA ALA A 131 -9.02 5.83 5.29
C ALA A 131 -9.97 6.46 4.26
N VAL A 132 -11.00 7.15 4.71
CA VAL A 132 -11.91 7.91 3.83
C VAL A 132 -11.16 9.04 3.13
N VAL A 133 -10.40 9.84 3.87
CA VAL A 133 -9.59 10.93 3.30
C VAL A 133 -8.58 10.40 2.29
N ALA A 134 -7.84 9.34 2.64
CA ALA A 134 -6.87 8.71 1.75
C ALA A 134 -7.53 8.22 0.45
N GLY A 135 -8.68 7.53 0.55
CA GLY A 135 -9.41 7.06 -0.63
C GLY A 135 -9.92 8.20 -1.52
N ILE A 136 -10.42 9.29 -0.94
CA ILE A 136 -10.87 10.47 -1.69
C ILE A 136 -9.68 11.16 -2.38
N VAL A 137 -8.57 11.36 -1.66
CA VAL A 137 -7.36 11.97 -2.22
C VAL A 137 -6.76 11.11 -3.33
N ASP A 138 -6.84 9.79 -3.22
CA ASP A 138 -6.39 8.86 -4.26
C ASP A 138 -7.23 9.00 -5.54
N ILE A 139 -8.57 8.96 -5.40
CA ILE A 139 -9.51 9.17 -6.52
C ILE A 139 -9.25 10.52 -7.19
N TRP A 140 -9.11 11.58 -6.39
CA TRP A 140 -8.87 12.91 -6.91
C TRP A 140 -7.50 13.02 -7.61
N GLY A 141 -6.47 12.46 -6.99
CA GLY A 141 -5.09 12.47 -7.49
C GLY A 141 -4.97 11.80 -8.87
N VAL A 142 -5.64 10.66 -9.05
CA VAL A 142 -5.58 9.85 -10.27
C VAL A 142 -6.57 10.33 -11.34
N ASN A 143 -7.82 10.64 -10.99
CA ASN A 143 -8.91 10.80 -11.97
C ASN A 143 -9.39 12.24 -12.20
N LEU A 144 -9.07 13.20 -11.32
CA LEU A 144 -9.66 14.55 -11.38
C LEU A 144 -8.64 15.67 -11.64
N GLY A 145 -7.59 15.36 -12.39
CA GLY A 145 -6.53 16.32 -12.73
C GLY A 145 -5.62 16.69 -11.56
N GLY A 146 -5.60 15.86 -10.52
CA GLY A 146 -4.74 16.03 -9.36
C GLY A 146 -3.24 15.81 -9.65
N PRO A 147 -2.40 15.83 -8.61
CA PRO A 147 -0.94 15.79 -8.74
C PRO A 147 -0.42 14.57 -9.50
N VAL A 148 -1.06 13.41 -9.36
CA VAL A 148 -0.64 12.19 -10.06
C VAL A 148 -0.93 12.32 -11.55
N ALA A 149 -2.15 12.72 -11.92
CA ALA A 149 -2.51 13.00 -13.32
C ALA A 149 -1.57 14.05 -13.95
N GLN A 150 -1.26 15.13 -13.23
CA GLN A 150 -0.33 16.14 -13.73
C GLN A 150 1.11 15.64 -13.86
N MET A 151 1.56 14.76 -12.96
CA MET A 151 2.89 14.17 -13.05
C MET A 151 3.00 13.23 -14.25
N VAL A 152 1.95 12.45 -14.52
CA VAL A 152 1.84 11.60 -15.71
C VAL A 152 1.92 12.43 -16.99
N GLU A 153 1.21 13.56 -17.05
CA GLU A 153 1.20 14.44 -18.22
C GLU A 153 2.49 15.26 -18.40
N LYS A 154 2.98 15.91 -17.34
CA LYS A 154 4.05 16.92 -17.41
C LYS A 154 5.44 16.36 -17.18
N THR A 155 5.57 15.33 -16.34
CA THR A 155 6.86 14.80 -15.90
C THR A 155 6.83 13.27 -15.84
N PRO A 156 6.57 12.58 -16.96
CA PRO A 156 6.38 11.13 -16.99
C PRO A 156 7.60 10.35 -16.47
N GLN A 157 8.81 10.89 -16.65
CA GLN A 157 10.03 10.30 -16.10
C GLN A 157 10.02 10.24 -14.56
N LEU A 158 9.53 11.30 -13.91
CA LEU A 158 9.42 11.32 -12.45
C LEU A 158 8.32 10.36 -11.98
N PHE A 159 7.19 10.30 -12.69
CA PHE A 159 6.13 9.35 -12.39
C PHE A 159 6.65 7.91 -12.41
N HIS A 160 7.38 7.52 -13.47
CA HIS A 160 7.97 6.18 -13.55
C HIS A 160 8.94 5.89 -12.40
N LYS A 161 9.76 6.86 -11.98
CA LYS A 161 10.68 6.70 -10.84
C LYS A 161 9.98 6.56 -9.49
N MET A 162 8.76 7.09 -9.35
CA MET A 162 7.98 7.07 -8.10
C MET A 162 6.98 5.90 -8.03
N THR A 163 7.04 4.99 -9.02
CA THR A 163 6.15 3.83 -9.11
C THR A 163 6.97 2.55 -9.11
N ALA A 164 6.49 1.55 -8.36
CA ALA A 164 6.96 0.18 -8.49
C ALA A 164 6.24 -0.47 -9.68
N GLN A 165 7.00 -1.11 -10.54
CA GLN A 165 6.45 -1.69 -11.76
C GLN A 165 6.00 -3.12 -11.48
N ILE A 166 4.79 -3.51 -11.89
CA ILE A 166 4.34 -4.90 -11.83
C ILE A 166 4.83 -5.59 -13.11
N PRO A 167 5.85 -6.44 -13.01
CA PRO A 167 6.40 -7.14 -14.17
C PRO A 167 5.35 -8.09 -14.78
N SER A 168 5.27 -8.10 -16.11
CA SER A 168 4.50 -9.10 -16.86
C SER A 168 5.32 -10.38 -17.05
N PHE A 169 4.69 -11.55 -17.01
CA PHE A 169 5.34 -12.73 -17.56
C PHE A 169 5.42 -12.66 -19.08
N SER A 170 6.52 -13.19 -19.62
CA SER A 170 6.71 -13.29 -21.07
C SER A 170 5.61 -14.16 -21.68
N THR A 171 5.14 -13.78 -22.86
CA THR A 171 4.21 -14.60 -23.66
C THR A 171 4.85 -15.19 -24.90
N GLY A 172 6.16 -14.96 -25.10
CA GLY A 172 6.88 -15.33 -26.33
C GLY A 172 6.44 -14.54 -27.58
N VAL A 173 5.45 -13.65 -27.45
CA VAL A 173 4.93 -12.81 -28.52
C VAL A 173 5.69 -11.48 -28.55
N ALA A 174 6.23 -11.12 -29.72
CA ALA A 174 6.87 -9.82 -29.91
C ALA A 174 5.87 -8.69 -29.65
N GLY A 175 6.24 -7.74 -28.78
CA GLY A 175 5.39 -6.60 -28.42
C GLY A 175 4.49 -6.80 -27.20
N SER A 176 4.60 -7.92 -26.47
CA SER A 176 3.87 -8.06 -25.20
C SER A 176 4.31 -6.99 -24.19
N PRO A 177 3.37 -6.34 -23.47
CA PRO A 177 3.70 -5.26 -22.54
C PRO A 177 4.61 -5.80 -21.43
N LYS A 178 5.72 -5.11 -21.14
CA LYS A 178 6.69 -5.51 -20.10
C LYS A 178 6.14 -5.39 -18.67
N TYR A 179 5.11 -4.57 -18.49
CA TYR A 179 4.49 -4.27 -17.21
C TYR A 179 2.98 -4.26 -17.36
N ILE A 180 2.30 -4.83 -16.38
CA ILE A 180 0.83 -4.94 -16.39
C ILE A 180 0.19 -3.76 -15.66
N ALA A 181 0.87 -3.23 -14.64
CA ALA A 181 0.42 -2.08 -13.88
C ALA A 181 1.59 -1.38 -13.18
N LEU A 182 1.35 -0.14 -12.78
CA LEU A 182 2.26 0.68 -11.97
C LEU A 182 1.59 0.90 -10.62
N ILE A 183 2.30 0.65 -9.53
CA ILE A 183 1.82 0.90 -8.16
C ILE A 183 2.64 2.04 -7.58
N GLY A 184 1.98 3.05 -7.02
CA GLY A 184 2.68 4.19 -6.45
C GLY A 184 3.39 3.83 -5.15
N VAL A 185 4.51 4.48 -4.85
CA VAL A 185 5.12 4.40 -3.51
C VAL A 185 4.13 4.80 -2.40
N GLY A 186 3.17 5.68 -2.73
CA GLY A 186 2.07 6.07 -1.84
C GLY A 186 1.21 4.89 -1.40
N ASP A 187 0.90 3.94 -2.29
CA ASP A 187 0.09 2.76 -1.95
C ASP A 187 0.77 1.91 -0.87
N PHE A 188 2.09 1.71 -0.99
CA PHE A 188 2.87 1.00 0.02
C PHE A 188 2.94 1.76 1.35
N ALA A 189 3.07 3.08 1.29
CA ALA A 189 3.05 3.92 2.49
C ALA A 189 1.70 3.86 3.21
N PHE A 190 0.57 3.89 2.49
CA PHE A 190 -0.75 3.76 3.08
C PHE A 190 -1.05 2.35 3.58
N LEU A 191 -0.67 1.29 2.84
CA LEU A 191 -0.75 -0.09 3.34
C LEU A 191 0.01 -0.24 4.66
N ALA A 192 1.24 0.31 4.71
CA ALA A 192 2.06 0.24 5.90
C ALA A 192 1.48 1.05 7.06
N LEU A 193 1.00 2.27 6.77
CA LEU A 193 0.27 3.11 7.71
C LEU A 193 -0.88 2.33 8.35
N PHE A 194 -1.75 1.71 7.55
CA PHE A 194 -2.91 1.01 8.09
C PHE A 194 -2.51 -0.28 8.81
N PHE A 195 -1.66 -1.15 8.26
CA PHE A 195 -1.30 -2.40 8.95
C PHE A 195 -0.52 -2.16 10.25
N ALA A 196 0.36 -1.16 10.27
CA ALA A 196 1.02 -0.74 11.51
C ALA A 196 0.00 -0.22 12.53
N SER A 197 -0.97 0.59 12.09
CA SER A 197 -2.05 1.09 12.97
C SER A 197 -2.92 -0.05 13.51
N LEU A 198 -3.32 -1.00 12.66
CA LEU A 198 -4.13 -2.15 13.07
C LEU A 198 -3.38 -2.99 14.11
N SER A 199 -2.09 -3.23 13.90
CA SER A 199 -1.25 -4.01 14.83
C SER A 199 -1.13 -3.28 16.17
N ARG A 200 -0.85 -1.98 16.15
CA ARG A 200 -0.69 -1.16 17.36
C ARG A 200 -1.97 -1.03 18.18
N PHE A 201 -3.13 -0.98 17.53
CA PHE A 201 -4.42 -0.86 18.19
C PHE A 201 -5.11 -2.20 18.47
N GLY A 202 -4.43 -3.34 18.29
CA GLY A 202 -4.98 -4.67 18.56
C GLY A 202 -6.18 -5.04 17.69
N LEU A 203 -6.24 -4.50 16.47
CA LEU A 203 -7.28 -4.82 15.47
C LEU A 203 -6.89 -6.05 14.64
N ASN A 204 -7.84 -6.62 13.90
CA ASN A 204 -7.61 -7.84 13.14
C ASN A 204 -6.85 -7.56 11.83
N ALA A 205 -5.53 -7.43 11.94
CA ALA A 205 -4.65 -7.14 10.82
C ALA A 205 -4.54 -8.31 9.81
N VAL A 206 -4.64 -9.56 10.27
CA VAL A 206 -4.60 -10.75 9.39
C VAL A 206 -5.80 -10.77 8.45
N ARG A 207 -7.02 -10.64 8.99
CA ARG A 207 -8.24 -10.60 8.20
C ARG A 207 -8.27 -9.38 7.29
N ALA A 208 -7.77 -8.23 7.77
CA ALA A 208 -7.64 -7.03 6.95
C ALA A 208 -6.71 -7.27 5.77
N SER A 209 -5.55 -7.90 5.98
CA SER A 209 -4.61 -8.23 4.91
C SER A 209 -5.24 -9.11 3.82
N TRP A 210 -5.93 -10.17 4.23
CA TRP A 210 -6.64 -11.05 3.29
C TRP A 210 -7.75 -10.34 2.52
N LEU A 211 -8.61 -9.58 3.20
CA LEU A 211 -9.70 -8.88 2.54
C LEU A 211 -9.19 -7.74 1.63
N SER A 212 -8.16 -7.00 2.05
CA SER A 212 -7.51 -6.00 1.20
C SER A 212 -6.87 -6.63 -0.02
N GLY A 213 -6.24 -7.80 0.11
CA GLY A 213 -5.72 -8.55 -1.03
C GLY A 213 -6.80 -8.99 -1.99
N LEU A 214 -7.91 -9.52 -1.48
CA LEU A 214 -9.06 -9.89 -2.31
C LEU A 214 -9.63 -8.69 -3.06
N THR A 215 -9.85 -7.56 -2.40
CA THR A 215 -10.43 -6.36 -3.03
C THR A 215 -9.45 -5.70 -4.00
N LEU A 216 -8.16 -5.61 -3.67
CA LEU A 216 -7.13 -5.07 -4.56
C LEU A 216 -6.95 -5.95 -5.81
N CYS A 217 -6.84 -7.28 -5.64
CA CYS A 217 -6.79 -8.20 -6.77
C CYS A 217 -8.02 -8.06 -7.66
N THR A 218 -9.22 -8.00 -7.06
CA THR A 218 -10.46 -7.82 -7.82
C THR A 218 -10.45 -6.50 -8.58
N GLY A 219 -10.08 -5.40 -7.92
CA GLY A 219 -9.97 -4.08 -8.56
C GLY A 219 -8.98 -4.06 -9.72
N MET A 220 -7.77 -4.59 -9.53
CA MET A 220 -6.76 -4.66 -10.59
C MET A 220 -7.17 -5.56 -11.75
N LEU A 221 -7.79 -6.71 -11.49
CA LEU A 221 -8.29 -7.58 -12.55
C LEU A 221 -9.44 -6.92 -13.32
N LEU A 222 -10.31 -6.17 -12.65
CA LEU A 222 -11.34 -5.39 -13.33
C LEU A 222 -10.73 -4.33 -14.24
N VAL A 223 -9.71 -3.58 -13.81
CA VAL A 223 -9.04 -2.58 -14.67
C VAL A 223 -8.36 -3.23 -15.87
N THR A 224 -7.64 -4.31 -15.63
CA THR A 224 -6.78 -4.94 -16.64
C THR A 224 -7.55 -5.78 -17.64
N LEU A 225 -8.71 -6.33 -17.25
CA LEU A 225 -9.52 -7.20 -18.11
C LEU A 225 -10.74 -6.49 -18.70
N ALA A 226 -11.25 -5.44 -18.06
CA ALA A 226 -12.39 -4.71 -18.59
C ALA A 226 -11.92 -3.70 -19.66
N PRO A 227 -12.62 -3.57 -20.80
CA PRO A 227 -12.27 -2.63 -21.87
C PRO A 227 -12.57 -1.17 -21.51
N VAL A 228 -12.56 -0.83 -20.23
CA VAL A 228 -13.18 0.38 -19.70
C VAL A 228 -12.22 1.57 -19.74
N GLY A 229 -10.90 1.37 -19.92
CA GLY A 229 -9.93 2.46 -20.12
C GLY A 229 -9.83 3.44 -18.95
N ILE A 230 -10.45 3.14 -17.80
CA ILE A 230 -10.45 3.96 -16.60
C ILE A 230 -9.35 3.45 -15.67
N ALA A 231 -8.43 4.34 -15.28
CA ALA A 231 -7.50 4.06 -14.20
C ALA A 231 -8.29 4.01 -12.88
N LEU A 232 -8.23 2.87 -12.18
CA LEU A 232 -8.86 2.79 -10.86
C LEU A 232 -7.83 3.04 -9.75
N PRO A 233 -8.13 3.97 -8.82
CA PRO A 233 -7.31 4.21 -7.63
C PRO A 233 -7.29 2.97 -6.74
N GLY A 234 -6.12 2.62 -6.21
CA GLY A 234 -5.91 1.40 -5.42
C GLY A 234 -6.43 1.52 -3.98
N LEU A 235 -6.29 2.70 -3.37
CA LEU A 235 -6.62 2.92 -1.96
C LEU A 235 -8.07 2.63 -1.60
N PRO A 236 -9.08 3.01 -2.41
CA PRO A 236 -10.47 2.65 -2.12
C PRO A 236 -10.67 1.14 -1.93
N PHE A 237 -10.07 0.29 -2.78
CA PHE A 237 -10.19 -1.16 -2.66
C PHE A 237 -9.53 -1.67 -1.38
N MET A 238 -8.32 -1.19 -1.08
CA MET A 238 -7.59 -1.54 0.13
C MET A 238 -8.38 -1.18 1.40
N VAL A 239 -8.89 0.05 1.46
CA VAL A 239 -9.65 0.59 2.58
C VAL A 239 -10.90 -0.24 2.83
N VAL A 240 -11.62 -0.65 1.79
CA VAL A 240 -12.78 -1.55 1.93
C VAL A 240 -12.39 -2.84 2.66
N GLY A 241 -11.28 -3.47 2.28
CA GLY A 241 -10.81 -4.69 2.96
C GLY A 241 -10.52 -4.49 4.45
N ILE A 242 -9.88 -3.37 4.79
CA ILE A 242 -9.52 -3.01 6.17
C ILE A 242 -10.76 -2.75 7.02
N LEU A 243 -11.70 -1.97 6.49
CA LEU A 243 -12.93 -1.59 7.19
C LEU A 243 -13.84 -2.81 7.37
N LEU A 244 -13.99 -3.65 6.34
CA LEU A 244 -14.81 -4.87 6.43
C LEU A 244 -14.26 -5.85 7.47
N ALA A 245 -12.93 -6.01 7.54
CA ALA A 245 -12.30 -6.89 8.53
C ALA A 245 -12.55 -6.44 9.98
N ASN A 246 -12.74 -5.13 10.20
CA ASN A 246 -12.79 -4.52 11.52
C ASN A 246 -14.10 -3.78 11.82
N ARG A 247 -15.16 -3.99 11.03
CA ARG A 247 -16.43 -3.24 11.11
C ARG A 247 -17.08 -3.22 12.50
N GLY A 248 -16.89 -4.26 13.30
CA GLY A 248 -17.46 -4.36 14.65
C GLY A 248 -16.58 -3.76 15.76
N ARG A 249 -15.38 -3.28 15.43
CA ARG A 249 -14.43 -2.73 16.40
C ARG A 249 -14.46 -1.22 16.47
N PHE A 250 -14.87 -0.55 15.39
CA PHE A 250 -15.01 0.90 15.38
C PHE A 250 -16.31 1.32 16.10
N ARG A 251 -16.17 2.15 17.13
CA ARG A 251 -17.29 2.63 17.94
C ARG A 251 -17.30 4.14 17.94
N TYR A 252 -18.16 4.72 17.10
CA TYR A 252 -18.30 6.16 17.00
C TYR A 252 -19.49 6.67 17.81
N THR A 253 -19.26 7.74 18.57
CA THR A 253 -20.32 8.55 19.15
C THR A 253 -21.12 9.25 18.05
N ARG A 254 -22.31 9.76 18.38
CA ARG A 254 -23.13 10.51 17.41
C ARG A 254 -22.40 11.76 16.92
N GLU A 255 -21.69 12.44 17.81
CA GLU A 255 -20.91 13.65 17.51
C GLU A 255 -19.75 13.34 16.55
N GLU A 256 -19.04 12.24 16.77
CA GLU A 256 -17.95 11.81 15.88
C GLU A 256 -18.45 11.47 14.48
N LYS A 257 -19.61 10.80 14.35
CA LYS A 257 -20.21 10.52 13.04
C LYS A 257 -20.56 11.80 12.28
N VAL A 258 -21.11 12.77 13.00
CA VAL A 258 -21.48 14.07 12.43
C VAL A 258 -20.22 14.85 12.01
N ALA A 259 -19.19 14.88 12.86
CA ALA A 259 -17.91 15.50 12.53
C ALA A 259 -17.23 14.85 11.32
N LEU A 260 -17.28 13.51 11.23
CA LEU A 260 -16.73 12.76 10.09
C LEU A 260 -17.49 13.06 8.79
N ALA A 261 -18.82 13.18 8.86
CA ALA A 261 -19.64 13.57 7.72
C ALA A 261 -19.33 14.99 7.23
N TYR A 262 -19.27 15.97 8.14
CA TYR A 262 -18.94 17.35 7.79
C TYR A 262 -17.50 17.48 7.27
N GLY A 263 -16.53 16.83 7.92
CA GLY A 263 -15.14 16.82 7.46
C GLY A 263 -15.00 16.19 6.07
N GLY A 264 -15.70 15.09 5.81
CA GLY A 264 -15.74 14.47 4.48
C GLY A 264 -16.36 15.38 3.42
N ALA A 265 -17.50 16.02 3.73
CA ALA A 265 -18.15 16.96 2.82
C ALA A 265 -17.27 18.19 2.52
N ALA A 266 -16.64 18.76 3.54
CA ALA A 266 -15.72 19.89 3.40
C ALA A 266 -14.50 19.51 2.54
N LEU A 267 -13.94 18.31 2.73
CA LEU A 267 -12.84 17.81 1.91
C LEU A 267 -13.24 17.67 0.44
N ILE A 268 -14.41 17.07 0.15
CA ILE A 268 -14.91 16.93 -1.22
C ILE A 268 -15.08 18.29 -1.87
N LEU A 269 -15.65 19.26 -1.14
CA LEU A 269 -15.81 20.64 -1.62
C LEU A 269 -14.45 21.29 -1.93
N LEU A 270 -13.48 21.20 -1.02
CA LEU A 270 -12.15 21.77 -1.20
C LEU A 270 -11.41 21.17 -2.39
N LEU A 271 -11.48 19.84 -2.56
CA LEU A 271 -10.88 19.15 -3.70
C LEU A 271 -11.57 19.51 -5.02
N GLY A 272 -12.90 19.67 -5.01
CA GLY A 272 -13.66 20.15 -6.16
C GLY A 272 -13.25 21.57 -6.57
N LEU A 273 -13.12 22.48 -5.60
CA LEU A 273 -12.63 23.84 -5.85
C LEU A 273 -11.17 23.85 -6.36
N ALA A 274 -10.31 23.00 -5.79
CA ALA A 274 -8.94 22.84 -6.24
C ALA A 274 -8.87 22.33 -7.70
N SER A 275 -9.70 21.35 -8.07
CA SER A 275 -9.82 20.86 -9.45
C SER A 275 -10.26 21.96 -10.42
N LEU A 276 -11.24 22.78 -10.05
CA LEU A 276 -11.68 23.92 -10.86
C LEU A 276 -10.56 24.95 -11.06
N GLY A 277 -9.82 25.27 -9.99
CA GLY A 277 -8.68 26.17 -10.05
C GLY A 277 -7.58 25.65 -10.98
N MET A 278 -7.23 24.36 -10.89
CA MET A 278 -6.22 23.74 -11.76
C MET A 278 -6.64 23.71 -13.23
N HIS A 279 -7.93 23.52 -13.53
CA HIS A 279 -8.43 23.56 -14.90
C HIS A 279 -8.28 24.96 -15.51
N ASN A 280 -8.47 26.03 -14.74
CA ASN A 280 -8.35 27.40 -15.22
C ASN A 280 -6.89 27.87 -15.42
N MET A 281 -5.90 27.11 -14.94
CA MET A 281 -4.47 27.40 -15.11
C MET A 281 -3.82 26.63 -16.27
N ARG A 282 -4.57 25.73 -16.93
CA ARG A 282 -4.16 25.04 -18.16
C ARG A 282 -4.49 25.90 -19.38
#